data_AF-A0A838TYT3-F1
#
_entry.id   AF-A0A838TYT3-F1
#
_cell.length_a   1.000
_cell.length_b   1.000
_cell.length_c   1.000
_cell.angle_alpha   90.00
_cell.angle_beta   90.00
_cell.angle_gamma   90.00
#
_symmetry.space_group_name_H-M   'P 1'
#
loop_
_entity.id
_entity.type
_entity.pdbx_description
1 polymer ?
#
loop_
_entity_poly.entity_id
_entity_poly.type
_entity_poly.pdbx_seq_one_letter_code
_entity_poly.pdbx_strand_id
1 'polypeptide(L)'
;MQTSNPLQKVILLLEEQGYTDDQVGDICGSLTKNAFSMLYTKAVSDFLDEDFQAIEDCASDEEANKKIMDVYTLRTGQDPYADMHIYLKAFAQTFLNQQKTI
;
A
#
# COMPACT_ATOMS: atom_id res chain seq x y z
N MET A 1 -23.03 6.59 -13.89
CA MET A 1 -22.88 5.85 -12.62
C MET A 1 -21.43 5.97 -12.20
N GLN A 2 -21.12 6.75 -11.16
CA GLN A 2 -19.76 6.82 -10.64
C GLN A 2 -19.42 5.46 -10.03
N THR A 3 -18.47 4.74 -10.64
CA THR A 3 -17.84 3.58 -10.04
C THR A 3 -17.04 4.06 -8.83
N SER A 4 -17.72 4.20 -7.69
CA SER A 4 -17.08 4.58 -6.43
C SER A 4 -15.97 3.58 -6.14
N ASN A 5 -14.74 4.10 -5.99
CA ASN A 5 -13.54 3.35 -5.66
C ASN A 5 -13.82 2.47 -4.43
N PRO A 6 -13.53 1.16 -4.43
CA PRO A 6 -13.75 0.29 -3.28
C PRO A 6 -13.21 0.84 -1.96
N LEU A 7 -12.05 1.51 -1.97
CA LEU A 7 -11.50 2.17 -0.78
C LEU A 7 -12.38 3.32 -0.29
N GLN A 8 -12.93 4.11 -1.21
CA GLN A 8 -13.84 5.20 -0.87
C GLN A 8 -15.12 4.68 -0.20
N LYS A 9 -15.60 3.50 -0.62
CA LYS A 9 -16.73 2.84 0.06
C LYS A 9 -16.37 2.37 1.47
N VAL A 10 -15.15 1.91 1.69
CA VAL A 10 -14.67 1.54 3.03
C VAL A 10 -14.64 2.77 3.94
N ILE A 11 -14.11 3.89 3.45
CA ILE A 11 -14.06 5.16 4.20
C ILE A 11 -15.47 5.60 4.60
N LEU A 12 -16.40 5.67 3.64
CA LEU A 12 -17.79 6.05 3.92
C LEU A 12 -18.45 5.11 4.94
N LEU A 13 -18.19 3.80 4.86
CA LEU A 13 -18.75 2.85 5.82
C LEU A 13 -18.18 3.04 7.23
N LEU A 14 -16.89 3.35 7.36
CA LEU A 14 -16.27 3.65 8.66
C LEU A 14 -16.89 4.92 9.26
N GLU A 15 -17.09 5.96 8.46
CA GLU A 15 -17.77 7.18 8.88
C GLU A 15 -19.22 6.89 9.32
N GLU A 16 -19.98 6.09 8.57
CA GLU A 16 -21.34 5.64 8.92
C GLU A 16 -21.38 4.81 10.22
N GLN A 17 -20.30 4.09 10.53
CA GLN A 17 -20.13 3.35 11.79
C GLN A 17 -19.72 4.24 12.97
N GLY A 18 -19.56 5.55 12.75
CA GLY A 18 -19.26 6.54 13.79
C GLY A 18 -17.78 6.73 14.09
N TYR A 19 -16.88 6.26 13.22
CA TYR A 19 -15.45 6.55 13.33
C TYR A 19 -15.21 8.04 13.06
N THR A 20 -14.26 8.63 13.80
CA THR A 20 -13.83 10.01 13.55
C THR A 20 -12.86 10.10 12.37
N ASP A 21 -12.73 11.28 11.78
CA ASP A 21 -11.76 11.54 10.70
C ASP A 21 -10.34 11.12 11.07
N ASP A 22 -9.92 11.37 12.33
CA ASP A 22 -8.61 10.95 12.85
C ASP A 22 -8.46 9.42 12.84
N GLN A 23 -9.49 8.69 13.30
CA GLN A 23 -9.48 7.23 13.31
C GLN A 23 -9.48 6.65 11.89
N VAL A 24 -10.24 7.26 10.97
CA VAL A 24 -10.22 6.89 9.55
C VAL A 24 -8.84 7.17 8.95
N GLY A 25 -8.21 8.29 9.32
CA GLY A 25 -6.85 8.65 8.95
C GLY A 25 -5.82 7.62 9.41
N ASP A 26 -5.90 7.19 10.67
CA ASP A 26 -5.02 6.17 11.25
C ASP A 26 -5.17 4.80 10.55
N ILE A 27 -6.40 4.42 10.21
CA ILE A 27 -6.68 3.20 9.45
C ILE A 27 -6.08 3.31 8.04
N CYS A 28 -6.30 4.43 7.34
CA CYS A 28 -5.73 4.67 6.01
C CYS A 28 -4.19 4.67 6.04
N GLY A 29 -3.60 5.28 7.06
CA GLY A 29 -2.15 5.30 7.28
C GLY A 29 -1.59 3.90 7.53
N SER A 30 -2.25 3.12 8.38
CA SER A 30 -1.86 1.73 8.67
C SER A 30 -1.98 0.84 7.44
N LEU A 31 -3.06 0.98 6.67
CA LEU A 31 -3.28 0.25 5.43
C LEU A 31 -2.18 0.56 4.40
N THR A 32 -1.84 1.84 4.24
CA THR A 32 -0.76 2.29 3.36
C THR A 32 0.58 1.68 3.79
N LYS A 33 0.94 1.77 5.07
CA LYS A 33 2.17 1.17 5.61
C LYS A 33 2.24 -0.34 5.36
N ASN A 34 1.12 -1.05 5.52
CA ASN A 34 1.05 -2.49 5.24
C ASN A 34 1.25 -2.80 3.76
N ALA A 35 0.67 -1.98 2.86
CA ALA A 35 0.87 -2.13 1.42
C ALA A 35 2.35 -1.96 1.03
N PHE A 36 3.01 -0.93 1.55
CA PHE A 36 4.46 -0.73 1.36
C PHE A 36 5.28 -1.88 1.97
N SER A 37 4.91 -2.36 3.15
CA SER A 37 5.63 -3.48 3.80
C SER A 37 5.57 -4.76 2.98
N MET A 38 4.44 -5.06 2.35
CA MET A 38 4.38 -6.20 1.43
C MET A 38 5.24 -5.99 0.18
N LEU A 39 5.21 -4.78 -0.37
CA LEU A 39 6.06 -4.39 -1.50
C LEU A 39 7.52 -4.65 -1.16
N TYR A 40 7.99 -4.13 -0.03
CA TYR A 40 9.34 -4.34 0.47
C TYR A 40 9.66 -5.81 0.72
N THR A 41 8.73 -6.58 1.29
CA THR A 41 8.94 -8.01 1.54
C THR A 41 9.16 -8.78 0.24
N LYS A 42 8.38 -8.48 -0.80
CA LYS A 42 8.53 -9.06 -2.13
C LYS A 42 9.79 -8.56 -2.84
N ALA A 43 10.16 -7.31 -2.61
CA ALA A 43 11.38 -6.72 -3.13
C ALA A 43 12.62 -7.41 -2.54
N VAL A 44 12.66 -7.56 -1.23
CA VAL A 44 13.82 -8.08 -0.48
C VAL A 44 14.21 -9.50 -0.89
N SER A 45 13.27 -10.33 -1.35
CA SER A 45 13.62 -11.66 -1.86
C SER A 45 14.40 -11.63 -3.18
N ASP A 46 14.22 -10.57 -3.97
CA ASP A 46 14.81 -10.41 -5.31
C ASP A 46 15.93 -9.36 -5.35
N PHE A 47 16.12 -8.62 -4.26
CA PHE A 47 17.17 -7.60 -4.14
C PHE A 47 18.53 -8.24 -3.91
N LEU A 48 19.55 -7.63 -4.52
CA LEU A 48 20.95 -7.99 -4.32
C LEU A 48 21.59 -7.04 -3.31
N ASP A 49 22.73 -7.42 -2.75
CA ASP A 49 23.51 -6.60 -1.81
C ASP A 49 23.82 -5.20 -2.38
N GLU A 50 24.09 -5.10 -3.68
CA GLU A 50 24.32 -3.83 -4.37
C GLU A 50 23.09 -2.92 -4.38
N ASP A 51 21.89 -3.49 -4.41
CA ASP A 51 20.65 -2.71 -4.34
C ASP A 51 20.45 -2.12 -2.95
N PHE A 52 20.71 -2.90 -1.91
CA PHE A 52 20.65 -2.44 -0.52
C PHE A 52 21.66 -1.32 -0.28
N GLN A 53 22.90 -1.47 -0.76
CA GLN A 53 23.89 -0.40 -0.67
C GLN A 53 23.43 0.87 -1.38
N ALA A 54 22.86 0.75 -2.59
CA ALA A 54 22.36 1.91 -3.33
C ALA A 54 21.18 2.62 -2.63
N ILE A 55 20.39 1.89 -1.83
CA ILE A 55 19.33 2.47 -1.00
C ILE A 55 19.92 3.16 0.22
N GLU A 56 20.89 2.54 0.91
CA GLU A 56 21.57 3.11 2.08
C GLU A 56 22.37 4.37 1.74
N ASP A 57 22.91 4.45 0.52
CA ASP A 57 23.67 5.61 0.04
C ASP A 57 22.78 6.83 -0.31
N CYS A 58 21.46 6.71 -0.23
CA CYS A 58 20.54 7.82 -0.49
C CYS A 58 20.61 8.89 0.60
N ALA A 59 20.54 10.17 0.22
CA ALA A 59 20.75 11.28 1.16
C ALA A 59 19.54 11.58 2.04
N SER A 60 18.39 10.95 1.77
CA SER A 60 17.15 11.14 2.52
C SER A 60 16.23 9.92 2.40
N ASP A 61 15.29 9.80 3.34
CA ASP A 61 14.25 8.76 3.31
C ASP A 61 13.38 8.85 2.05
N GLU A 62 13.12 10.05 1.54
CA GLU A 62 12.33 10.25 0.32
C GLU A 62 13.05 9.71 -0.92
N GLU A 63 14.36 9.98 -1.02
CA GLU A 63 15.21 9.41 -2.07
C GLU A 63 15.35 7.89 -1.93
N ALA A 64 15.54 7.39 -0.71
CA ALA A 64 15.60 5.96 -0.44
C ALA A 64 14.30 5.25 -0.85
N ASN A 65 13.14 5.82 -0.49
CA ASN A 65 11.84 5.27 -0.87
C ASN A 65 11.66 5.24 -2.39
N LYS A 66 12.07 6.29 -3.09
CA LYS A 66 12.05 6.31 -4.55
C LYS A 66 13.00 5.27 -5.13
N LYS A 67 14.21 5.14 -4.59
CA LYS A 67 15.19 4.14 -5.00
C LYS A 67 14.64 2.73 -4.86
N ILE A 68 13.97 2.43 -3.75
CA ILE A 68 13.36 1.11 -3.53
C ILE A 68 12.31 0.81 -4.61
N MET A 69 11.49 1.79 -5.01
CA MET A 69 10.51 1.60 -6.10
C MET A 69 11.18 1.35 -7.46
N ASP A 70 12.26 2.07 -7.75
CA ASP A 70 13.03 1.88 -8.97
C ASP A 70 13.66 0.47 -9.02
N VAL A 71 14.28 0.04 -7.91
CA VAL A 71 14.88 -1.30 -7.79
C VAL A 71 13.80 -2.38 -7.86
N TYR A 72 12.65 -2.19 -7.21
CA TYR A 72 11.53 -3.12 -7.30
C TYR A 72 11.14 -3.36 -8.75
N THR A 73 10.98 -2.29 -9.52
CA THR A 73 10.62 -2.37 -10.94
C THR A 73 11.72 -3.09 -11.73
N LEU A 74 12.99 -2.78 -11.46
CA LEU A 74 14.14 -3.39 -12.11
C LEU A 74 14.23 -4.90 -11.88
N ARG A 75 14.04 -5.35 -10.63
CA ARG A 75 14.21 -6.76 -10.24
C ARG A 75 13.01 -7.63 -10.60
N THR A 76 11.79 -7.10 -10.41
CA THR A 76 10.55 -7.87 -10.61
C THR A 76 9.93 -7.68 -12.00
N GLY A 77 10.29 -6.61 -12.71
CA GLY A 77 9.64 -6.20 -13.96
C GLY A 77 8.21 -5.69 -13.78
N GLN A 78 7.78 -5.41 -12.54
CA GLN A 78 6.43 -5.00 -12.20
C GLN A 78 6.38 -3.56 -11.71
N ASP A 79 5.26 -2.88 -11.98
CA ASP A 79 5.01 -1.53 -11.45
C ASP A 79 4.57 -1.63 -9.98
N PRO A 80 5.35 -1.08 -9.03
CA PRO A 80 4.99 -1.14 -7.62
C PRO A 80 3.67 -0.43 -7.30
N TYR A 81 3.31 0.63 -8.04
CA TYR A 81 2.05 1.33 -7.83
C TYR A 81 0.85 0.49 -8.27
N ALA A 82 0.99 -0.27 -9.36
CA ALA A 82 -0.04 -1.21 -9.80
C ALA A 82 -0.25 -2.32 -8.77
N ASP A 83 0.83 -2.90 -8.24
CA ASP A 83 0.77 -3.95 -7.21
C ASP A 83 0.14 -3.45 -5.89
N MET A 84 0.50 -2.23 -5.44
CA MET A 84 -0.17 -1.59 -4.30
C MET A 84 -1.66 -1.41 -4.56
N HIS A 85 -2.04 -0.94 -5.76
CA HIS A 85 -3.44 -0.74 -6.09
C HIS A 85 -4.24 -2.04 -6.04
N ILE A 86 -3.66 -3.15 -6.53
CA ILE A 86 -4.26 -4.49 -6.44
C ILE A 86 -4.44 -4.88 -4.98
N TYR A 87 -3.42 -4.72 -4.14
CA TYR A 87 -3.49 -5.05 -2.72
C TYR A 87 -4.58 -4.24 -1.99
N LEU A 88 -4.58 -2.92 -2.17
CA LEU A 88 -5.54 -2.03 -1.55
C LEU A 88 -6.98 -2.34 -1.99
N LYS A 89 -7.16 -2.70 -3.26
CA LYS A 89 -8.46 -3.14 -3.79
C LYS A 89 -8.89 -4.48 -3.19
N ALA A 90 -7.98 -5.44 -3.04
CA ALA A 90 -8.26 -6.73 -2.42
C ALA A 90 -8.64 -6.58 -0.95
N PHE A 91 -7.93 -5.72 -0.22
CA PHE A 91 -8.29 -5.33 1.14
C PHE A 91 -9.71 -4.76 1.20
N ALA A 92 -10.00 -3.74 0.38
CA ALA A 92 -11.31 -3.09 0.38
C ALA A 92 -12.43 -4.09 0.06
N GLN A 93 -12.22 -4.99 -0.90
CA GLN A 93 -13.20 -6.02 -1.23
C GLN A 93 -13.43 -6.99 -0.07
N THR A 94 -12.36 -7.40 0.62
CA THR A 94 -12.44 -8.33 1.76
C THR A 94 -13.19 -7.68 2.92
N PHE A 95 -12.84 -6.44 3.25
CA PHE A 95 -13.49 -5.66 4.30
C PHE A 95 -14.99 -5.50 4.02
N LEU A 96 -15.36 -5.04 2.83
CA LEU A 96 -16.76 -4.84 2.44
C LEU A 96 -17.56 -6.15 2.42
N ASN A 97 -16.94 -7.29 2.12
CA ASN A 97 -17.60 -8.59 2.14
C ASN A 97 -17.85 -9.07 3.58
N GLN A 98 -16.92 -8.84 4.50
CA GLN A 98 -17.08 -9.19 5.91
C GLN A 98 -18.26 -8.42 6.54
N GLN A 99 -18.41 -7.15 6.18
CA GLN A 99 -19.50 -6.29 6.69
C GLN A 99 -20.90 -6.68 6.16
N LYS A 100 -20.99 -7.42 5.06
CA LYS A 100 -22.27 -7.94 4.53
C LYS A 100 -22.74 -9.23 5.20
N THR A 101 -21.90 -9.83 6.04
CA THR A 101 -22.17 -11.13 6.68
C THR A 101 -22.63 -10.96 8.14
N ILE A 102 -22.82 -9.71 8.57
CA ILE A 102 -23.32 -9.29 9.89
C ILE A 102 -24.70 -8.66 9.67
#